data_AF-A0A381Q1L6-F1
#
_entry.id   AF-A0A381Q1L6-F1
#
_cell.length_a   1.000
_cell.length_b   1.000
_cell.length_c   1.000
_cell.angle_alpha   90.00
_cell.angle_beta   90.00
_cell.angle_gamma   90.00
#
_symmetry.space_group_name_H-M   'P 1'
#
loop_
_entity.id
_entity.type
_entity.pdbx_description
1 polymer ?
#
loop_
_entity_poly.entity_id
_entity_poly.type
_entity_poly.pdbx_seq_one_letter_code
_entity_poly.pdbx_strand_id
1 'polypeptide(L)'
;MITACLAFAVAAEDESKPTAIISAQETVSERRERVDIEVQEILNTTLDDEDYGETKRCIWSNRYDKIEMIDDRRVIFYGGRKRAWLNHWKHGDHCAGKLYSHYRIGVEQRSRQVCEHDRIFFIDMNMGMRRVGPKCVLGKFEPITREQADYIKDIAGVK
;
A
#
# COMPACT_ATOMS: atom_id res chain seq x y z
N MET A 1 -2.28 49.46 62.39
CA MET A 1 -2.69 48.06 62.63
C MET A 1 -2.45 47.30 61.34
N ILE A 2 -1.87 46.12 61.23
CA ILE A 2 -1.16 45.14 62.05
C ILE A 2 -0.30 44.43 60.97
N THR A 3 1.03 44.42 61.08
CA THR A 3 1.83 43.21 61.38
C THR A 3 1.53 42.05 60.40
N ALA A 4 2.45 41.36 59.75
CA ALA A 4 3.83 40.98 60.06
C ALA A 4 4.40 40.35 58.77
N CYS A 5 5.70 40.49 58.47
CA CYS A 5 6.72 39.44 58.65
C CYS A 5 6.54 38.20 57.73
N LEU A 6 7.54 37.59 57.14
CA LEU A 6 9.01 37.64 57.25
C LEU A 6 9.55 36.68 56.17
N ALA A 7 10.72 37.03 55.62
CA ALA A 7 11.83 36.16 55.17
C ALA A 7 11.52 35.04 54.14
N PHE A 8 12.34 34.81 53.11
CA PHE A 8 13.78 34.60 53.16
C PHE A 8 14.44 34.99 51.83
N ALA A 9 15.64 35.56 51.96
CA ALA A 9 16.61 35.72 50.89
C ALA A 9 17.17 34.37 50.44
N VAL A 10 17.63 34.29 49.19
CA VAL A 10 18.98 33.83 48.80
C VAL A 10 19.13 33.99 47.28
N ALA A 11 20.21 34.65 46.89
CA ALA A 11 20.70 34.78 45.53
C ALA A 11 21.36 33.47 45.06
N ALA A 12 21.19 33.13 43.78
CA ALA A 12 22.13 32.33 43.03
C ALA A 12 21.92 32.61 41.53
N GLU A 13 22.95 33.17 40.92
CA GLU A 13 23.12 33.42 39.50
C GLU A 13 23.31 32.07 38.79
N ASP A 14 22.71 31.86 37.61
CA ASP A 14 23.37 31.05 36.58
C ASP A 14 22.81 31.35 35.17
N GLU A 15 23.74 31.47 34.22
CA GLU A 15 23.55 31.78 32.81
C GLU A 15 22.72 30.70 32.09
N SER A 16 21.78 31.09 31.20
CA SER A 16 21.63 30.38 29.92
C SER A 16 20.81 31.15 28.88
N LYS A 17 21.56 31.81 27.99
CA LYS A 17 21.39 31.91 26.53
C LYS A 17 20.11 32.58 25.95
N PRO A 18 20.29 33.68 25.20
CA PRO A 18 19.20 34.40 24.54
C PRO A 18 18.67 33.62 23.32
N THR A 19 17.34 33.52 23.23
CA THR A 19 16.63 33.06 22.03
C THR A 19 16.70 34.15 20.97
N ALA A 20 17.75 34.12 20.18
CA ALA A 20 17.78 34.69 18.85
C ALA A 20 18.60 33.72 17.99
N ILE A 21 18.04 33.24 16.88
CA ILE A 21 18.75 33.07 15.61
C ILE A 21 17.75 32.68 14.49
N ILE A 22 17.43 33.70 13.69
CA ILE A 22 17.46 33.72 12.21
C ILE A 22 16.36 32.94 11.45
N SER A 23 15.35 33.71 11.04
CA SER A 23 14.73 33.59 9.71
C SER A 23 15.84 33.71 8.67
N ALA A 24 16.26 32.59 8.09
CA ALA A 24 17.10 32.58 6.91
C ALA A 24 16.18 32.64 5.69
N GLN A 25 16.11 33.82 5.03
CA GLN A 25 15.62 33.89 3.66
C GLN A 25 16.60 33.13 2.78
N GLU A 26 16.25 31.88 2.50
CA GLU A 26 16.90 31.06 1.48
C GLU A 26 16.97 31.85 0.18
N THR A 27 18.17 32.02 -0.36
CA THR A 27 18.33 32.58 -1.69
C THR A 27 17.72 31.61 -2.71
N VAL A 28 17.27 32.15 -3.85
CA VAL A 28 16.72 31.33 -4.95
C VAL A 28 17.72 30.28 -5.42
N SER A 29 19.03 30.56 -5.30
CA SER A 29 20.12 29.63 -5.62
C SER A 29 20.19 28.47 -4.63
N GLU A 30 20.17 28.75 -3.32
CA GLU A 30 20.22 27.71 -2.28
C GLU A 30 18.98 26.82 -2.30
N ARG A 31 17.79 27.40 -2.54
CA ARG A 31 16.56 26.62 -2.71
C ARG A 31 16.65 25.72 -3.95
N ARG A 32 17.23 26.20 -5.05
CA ARG A 32 17.38 25.43 -6.29
C ARG A 32 18.39 24.29 -6.11
N GLU A 33 19.50 24.55 -5.44
CA GLU A 33 20.49 23.53 -5.08
C GLU A 33 19.90 22.49 -4.12
N ARG A 34 19.11 22.89 -3.12
CA ARG A 34 18.39 21.95 -2.25
C ARG A 34 17.43 21.07 -3.05
N VAL A 35 16.64 21.66 -3.93
CA VAL A 35 15.72 20.91 -4.80
C VAL A 35 16.49 19.95 -5.69
N ASP A 36 17.62 20.37 -6.26
CA ASP A 36 18.45 19.50 -7.10
C ASP A 36 19.07 18.35 -6.28
N ILE A 37 19.46 18.58 -5.02
CA ILE A 37 19.94 17.56 -4.08
C ILE A 37 18.81 16.59 -3.70
N GLU A 38 17.63 17.08 -3.34
CA GLU A 38 16.47 16.25 -2.99
C GLU A 38 15.97 15.44 -4.21
N VAL A 39 15.95 16.04 -5.39
CA VAL A 39 15.62 15.34 -6.64
C VAL A 39 16.66 14.27 -6.93
N GLN A 40 17.96 14.56 -6.76
CA GLN A 40 19.00 13.56 -6.93
C GLN A 40 18.96 12.47 -5.87
N GLU A 41 18.54 12.76 -4.64
CA GLU A 41 18.34 11.76 -3.59
C GLU A 41 17.15 10.84 -3.91
N ILE A 42 16.05 11.39 -4.44
CA ILE A 42 14.90 10.62 -4.94
C ILE A 42 15.30 9.77 -6.16
N LEU A 43 16.10 10.31 -7.08
CA LEU A 43 16.55 9.59 -8.28
C LEU A 43 17.64 8.54 -8.00
N ASN A 44 18.50 8.77 -7.00
CA ASN A 44 19.54 7.84 -6.56
C ASN A 44 19.06 6.87 -5.48
N THR A 45 17.85 7.04 -4.95
CA THR A 45 17.14 5.97 -4.27
C THR A 45 16.84 4.93 -5.32
N THR A 46 17.73 3.94 -5.42
CA THR A 46 17.45 2.71 -6.14
C THR A 46 16.16 2.16 -5.56
N LEU A 47 15.06 2.33 -6.28
CA LEU A 47 13.86 1.53 -6.08
C LEU A 47 14.38 0.10 -6.12
N ASP A 48 14.37 -0.60 -4.98
CA ASP A 48 14.86 -1.96 -4.90
C ASP A 48 14.24 -2.73 -6.08
N ASP A 49 15.01 -3.54 -6.80
CA ASP A 49 14.48 -4.42 -7.87
C ASP A 49 13.30 -5.30 -7.36
N GLU A 50 13.08 -5.34 -6.05
CA GLU A 50 11.93 -5.93 -5.36
C GLU A 50 10.59 -5.18 -5.58
N ASP A 51 10.60 -3.86 -5.86
CA ASP A 51 9.40 -3.04 -6.05
C ASP A 51 8.88 -3.06 -7.51
N TYR A 52 9.70 -3.48 -8.47
CA TYR A 52 9.28 -3.81 -9.83
C TYR A 52 9.86 -5.16 -10.28
N GLY A 53 9.46 -6.23 -9.58
CA GLY A 53 9.85 -7.57 -9.96
C GLY A 53 9.36 -7.95 -11.37
N GLU A 54 10.10 -8.83 -12.05
CA GLU A 54 9.61 -9.45 -13.29
C GLU A 54 8.24 -10.10 -13.09
N THR A 55 7.37 -9.98 -14.09
CA THR A 55 6.08 -10.67 -14.15
C THR A 55 6.23 -12.16 -13.81
N LYS A 56 5.52 -12.64 -12.79
CA LYS A 56 5.62 -14.02 -12.30
C LYS A 56 4.51 -14.90 -12.86
N ARG A 57 4.83 -16.16 -13.14
CA ARG A 57 3.84 -17.18 -13.52
C ARG A 57 3.06 -17.73 -12.33
N CYS A 58 3.68 -17.74 -11.15
CA CYS A 58 3.08 -18.24 -9.92
C CYS A 58 3.51 -17.40 -8.71
N ILE A 59 2.62 -17.28 -7.73
CA ILE A 59 2.87 -16.68 -6.42
C ILE A 59 2.54 -17.68 -5.31
N TRP A 60 3.29 -17.67 -4.21
CA TRP A 60 3.00 -18.56 -3.09
C TRP A 60 1.73 -18.13 -2.35
N SER A 61 0.86 -19.09 -2.01
CA SER A 61 -0.44 -18.80 -1.37
C SER A 61 -0.33 -18.20 0.04
N ASN A 62 0.84 -18.30 0.68
CA ASN A 62 1.12 -17.66 1.96
C ASN A 62 1.67 -16.23 1.83
N ARG A 63 1.84 -15.71 0.60
CA ARG A 63 2.37 -14.36 0.34
C ARG A 63 1.28 -13.31 0.19
N TYR A 64 0.04 -13.73 0.02
CA TYR A 64 -1.14 -12.87 -0.02
C TYR A 64 -2.17 -13.31 1.01
N ASP A 65 -2.96 -12.37 1.49
CA ASP A 65 -4.01 -12.60 2.50
C ASP A 65 -5.40 -12.10 2.05
N LYS A 66 -5.44 -11.24 1.03
CA LYS A 66 -6.67 -10.68 0.48
C LYS A 66 -6.64 -10.68 -1.04
N ILE A 67 -7.77 -11.03 -1.63
CA ILE A 67 -8.00 -10.96 -3.08
C ILE A 67 -9.17 -10.01 -3.30
N GLU A 68 -9.03 -9.08 -4.23
CA GLU A 68 -10.06 -8.09 -4.55
C GLU A 68 -10.19 -7.93 -6.06
N MET A 69 -11.42 -8.06 -6.56
CA MET A 69 -11.70 -7.71 -7.94
C MET A 69 -11.79 -6.20 -8.09
N ILE A 70 -11.09 -5.69 -9.09
CA ILE A 70 -11.10 -4.26 -9.42
C ILE A 70 -12.17 -3.97 -10.47
N ASP A 71 -12.27 -4.84 -11.46
CA ASP A 71 -13.28 -4.78 -12.51
C ASP A 71 -13.56 -6.20 -13.02
N ASP A 72 -14.26 -6.31 -14.15
CA ASP A 72 -14.53 -7.59 -14.79
C ASP A 72 -13.29 -8.19 -15.48
N ARG A 73 -12.14 -7.51 -15.50
CA ARG A 73 -10.92 -7.89 -16.22
C ARG A 73 -9.69 -8.09 -15.31
N ARG A 74 -9.75 -7.59 -14.09
CA ARG A 74 -8.59 -7.44 -13.20
C ARG A 74 -8.92 -7.83 -11.77
N VAL A 75 -7.93 -8.44 -11.15
CA VAL A 75 -7.96 -8.79 -9.73
C VAL A 75 -6.60 -8.47 -9.12
N ILE A 76 -6.62 -8.02 -7.87
CA ILE A 76 -5.42 -7.76 -7.08
C ILE A 76 -5.32 -8.79 -5.96
N PHE A 77 -4.13 -9.34 -5.80
CA PHE A 77 -3.72 -10.14 -4.65
C PHE A 77 -2.90 -9.24 -3.73
N TYR A 78 -3.45 -8.88 -2.57
CA TYR A 78 -2.75 -8.07 -1.57
C TYR A 78 -1.89 -8.97 -0.69
N GLY A 79 -0.62 -8.64 -0.61
CA GLY A 79 0.37 -9.25 0.26
C GLY A 79 0.62 -8.47 1.54
N GLY A 80 1.61 -8.95 2.29
CA GLY A 80 2.11 -8.24 3.47
C GLY A 80 2.50 -6.78 3.16
N ARG A 81 2.62 -5.96 4.21
CA ARG A 81 2.64 -4.48 4.23
C ARG A 81 2.83 -3.68 2.93
N LYS A 82 3.84 -3.96 2.09
CA LYS A 82 4.17 -3.16 0.90
C LYS A 82 3.97 -3.86 -0.45
N ARG A 83 3.43 -5.08 -0.48
CA ARG A 83 3.40 -5.91 -1.70
C ARG A 83 1.99 -6.22 -2.14
N ALA A 84 1.78 -6.18 -3.45
CA ALA A 84 0.60 -6.70 -4.10
C ALA A 84 0.97 -7.28 -5.47
N TRP A 85 0.03 -8.00 -6.09
CA TRP A 85 0.17 -8.50 -7.45
C TRP A 85 -1.10 -8.22 -8.23
N LEU A 86 -0.98 -7.50 -9.34
CA LEU A 86 -2.03 -7.33 -10.32
C LEU A 86 -2.09 -8.57 -11.22
N ASN A 87 -3.29 -9.04 -11.50
CA ASN A 87 -3.52 -10.15 -12.40
C ASN A 87 -4.62 -9.79 -13.40
N HIS A 88 -4.37 -10.15 -14.66
CA HIS A 88 -5.30 -10.05 -15.77
C HIS A 88 -5.79 -11.44 -16.15
N TRP A 89 -7.07 -11.62 -16.45
CA TRP A 89 -7.58 -12.92 -16.91
C TRP A 89 -6.90 -13.34 -18.22
N LYS A 90 -6.46 -14.61 -18.31
CA LYS A 90 -5.57 -15.11 -19.38
C LYS A 90 -6.08 -14.96 -20.81
N HIS A 91 -7.40 -14.88 -21.01
CA HIS A 91 -8.00 -14.87 -22.34
C HIS A 91 -8.52 -13.50 -22.78
N GLY A 92 -8.27 -12.45 -22.01
CA GLY A 92 -8.97 -11.16 -22.22
C GLY A 92 -10.48 -11.25 -21.99
N ASP A 93 -10.96 -12.42 -21.57
CA ASP A 93 -12.33 -12.68 -21.16
C ASP A 93 -12.67 -11.83 -19.94
N HIS A 94 -13.94 -11.49 -19.84
CA HIS A 94 -14.47 -10.80 -18.70
C HIS A 94 -14.88 -11.89 -17.71
N CYS A 95 -14.41 -11.79 -16.48
CA CYS A 95 -14.96 -12.57 -15.39
C CYS A 95 -16.41 -12.13 -15.19
N ALA A 96 -17.35 -12.85 -15.79
CA ALA A 96 -18.77 -12.49 -15.85
C ALA A 96 -19.48 -12.47 -14.48
N GLY A 97 -18.75 -12.59 -13.38
CA GLY A 97 -19.26 -12.51 -12.03
C GLY A 97 -19.25 -11.06 -11.53
N LYS A 98 -20.42 -10.58 -11.08
CA LYS A 98 -20.47 -9.41 -10.20
C LYS A 98 -20.14 -9.87 -8.78
N LEU A 99 -19.19 -9.19 -8.13
CA LEU A 99 -18.90 -9.43 -6.73
C LEU A 99 -19.94 -8.70 -5.87
N TYR A 100 -20.87 -9.45 -5.29
CA TYR A 100 -21.78 -8.90 -4.28
C TYR A 100 -21.09 -8.84 -2.91
N SER A 101 -21.58 -8.00 -2.01
CA SER A 101 -20.98 -7.79 -0.67
C SER A 101 -20.88 -9.05 0.19
N HIS A 102 -21.79 -10.02 -0.02
CA HIS A 102 -21.82 -11.30 0.67
C HIS A 102 -20.98 -12.38 -0.01
N TYR A 103 -20.31 -12.07 -1.13
CA TYR A 103 -19.42 -13.00 -1.81
C TYR A 103 -17.99 -12.84 -1.32
N ARG A 104 -17.27 -13.97 -1.25
CA ARG A 104 -15.82 -14.02 -1.04
C ARG A 104 -15.15 -14.70 -2.23
N ILE A 105 -13.91 -14.33 -2.51
CA ILE A 105 -13.13 -14.94 -3.59
C ILE A 105 -12.34 -16.12 -3.02
N GLY A 106 -12.50 -17.29 -3.64
CA GLY A 106 -11.67 -18.47 -3.41
C GLY A 106 -10.80 -18.78 -4.63
N VAL A 107 -9.72 -19.51 -4.41
CA VAL A 107 -8.80 -19.94 -5.48
C VAL A 107 -8.79 -21.47 -5.58
N GLU A 108 -9.07 -21.99 -6.77
CA GLU A 108 -8.93 -23.40 -7.14
C GLU A 108 -7.50 -23.61 -7.64
N GLN A 109 -6.58 -23.86 -6.70
CA GLN A 109 -5.17 -24.16 -6.95
C GLN A 109 -4.89 -25.65 -6.72
N ARG A 110 -3.91 -26.21 -7.44
CA ARG A 110 -3.46 -27.61 -7.26
C ARG A 110 -2.21 -27.74 -6.38
N SER A 111 -1.59 -26.63 -6.01
CA SER A 111 -0.30 -26.61 -5.30
C SER A 111 -0.33 -25.61 -4.13
N ARG A 112 0.82 -25.35 -3.51
CA ARG A 112 1.01 -24.28 -2.50
C ARG A 112 1.22 -22.89 -3.14
N GLN A 113 1.14 -22.83 -4.45
CA GLN A 113 1.22 -21.63 -5.25
C GLN A 113 -0.06 -21.47 -6.06
N VAL A 114 -0.42 -20.22 -6.31
CA VAL A 114 -1.40 -19.83 -7.32
C VAL A 114 -0.64 -19.49 -8.59
N CYS A 115 -1.02 -20.10 -9.70
CA CYS A 115 -0.39 -19.93 -10.99
C CYS A 115 -1.32 -19.30 -12.03
N GLU A 116 -0.74 -18.84 -13.13
CA GLU A 116 -1.42 -18.17 -14.25
C GLU A 116 -2.48 -18.98 -14.99
N HIS A 117 -2.76 -20.22 -14.61
CA HIS A 117 -3.82 -21.06 -15.20
C HIS A 117 -4.76 -21.62 -14.13
N ASP A 118 -4.54 -21.24 -12.86
CA ASP A 118 -5.47 -21.54 -11.79
C ASP A 118 -6.73 -20.68 -11.94
N ARG A 119 -7.78 -21.08 -11.23
CA ARG A 119 -9.10 -20.47 -11.37
C ARG A 119 -9.52 -19.85 -10.06
N ILE A 120 -10.19 -18.71 -10.13
CA ILE A 120 -10.95 -18.19 -8.99
C ILE A 120 -12.41 -18.61 -9.08
N PHE A 121 -13.06 -18.67 -7.92
CA PHE A 121 -14.50 -18.90 -7.78
C PHE A 121 -15.06 -18.01 -6.67
N PHE A 122 -16.36 -17.76 -6.69
CA PHE A 122 -17.03 -17.02 -5.62
C PHE A 122 -17.60 -17.98 -4.58
N ILE A 123 -17.60 -17.55 -3.33
CA ILE A 123 -18.19 -18.24 -2.19
C ILE A 123 -19.32 -17.37 -1.69
N ASP A 124 -20.55 -17.88 -1.76
CA ASP A 124 -21.73 -17.21 -1.22
C ASP A 124 -21.81 -17.44 0.28
N MET A 125 -21.59 -16.38 1.06
CA MET A 125 -21.61 -16.46 2.53
C MET A 125 -23.03 -16.59 3.10
N ASN A 126 -24.07 -16.23 2.35
CA ASN A 126 -25.47 -16.33 2.76
C ASN A 126 -26.07 -17.72 2.46
N MET A 127 -25.54 -18.43 1.47
CA MET A 127 -25.96 -19.79 1.10
C MET A 127 -25.01 -20.87 1.66
N GLY A 128 -24.55 -20.72 2.90
CA GLY A 128 -23.75 -21.74 3.58
C GLY A 128 -22.39 -22.00 2.93
N MET A 129 -21.70 -20.95 2.46
CA MET A 129 -20.37 -21.03 1.82
C MET A 129 -20.35 -21.87 0.53
N ARG A 130 -21.46 -21.89 -0.21
CA ARG A 130 -21.54 -22.59 -1.49
C ARG A 130 -20.68 -21.90 -2.53
N ARG A 131 -19.94 -22.68 -3.33
CA ARG A 131 -19.21 -22.16 -4.50
C ARG A 131 -20.20 -21.78 -5.60
N VAL A 132 -20.10 -20.56 -6.09
CA VAL A 132 -21.02 -19.95 -7.08
C VAL A 132 -20.26 -19.18 -8.16
N GLY A 133 -20.95 -18.90 -9.26
CA GLY A 133 -20.47 -18.03 -10.34
C GLY A 133 -19.48 -18.66 -11.33
N PRO A 134 -19.09 -17.90 -12.37
CA PRO A 134 -18.18 -18.36 -13.41
C PRO A 134 -16.78 -18.61 -12.85
N LYS A 135 -16.07 -19.58 -13.43
CA LYS A 135 -14.67 -19.86 -13.08
C LYS A 135 -13.75 -18.99 -13.93
N CYS A 136 -13.17 -17.96 -13.34
CA CYS A 136 -12.30 -17.04 -14.05
C CYS A 136 -10.86 -17.54 -14.00
N VAL A 137 -10.25 -17.74 -15.17
CA VAL A 137 -8.87 -18.24 -15.29
C VAL A 137 -7.93 -17.06 -15.11
N LEU A 138 -7.04 -17.17 -14.12
CA LEU A 138 -5.99 -16.18 -13.86
C LEU A 138 -5.05 -16.05 -15.06
N GLY A 139 -4.23 -15.02 -15.09
CA GLY A 139 -3.09 -14.87 -16.00
C GLY A 139 -1.81 -14.65 -15.21
N LYS A 140 -0.84 -13.96 -15.79
CA LYS A 140 0.43 -13.68 -15.09
C LYS A 140 0.25 -12.65 -13.98
N PHE A 141 1.16 -12.68 -13.02
CA PHE A 141 1.18 -11.79 -11.85
C PHE A 141 2.21 -10.69 -12.05
N GLU A 142 1.72 -9.47 -12.16
CA GLU A 142 2.54 -8.26 -12.19
C GLU A 142 2.73 -7.77 -10.76
N PRO A 143 3.93 -7.85 -10.18
CA PRO A 143 4.16 -7.30 -8.86
C PRO A 143 4.01 -5.78 -8.88
N ILE A 144 3.29 -5.27 -7.91
CA ILE A 144 3.04 -3.85 -7.70
C ILE A 144 3.17 -3.54 -6.21
N THR A 145 3.38 -2.29 -5.87
CA THR A 145 3.33 -1.86 -4.47
C THR A 145 1.89 -1.83 -3.97
N ARG A 146 1.72 -1.84 -2.65
CA ARG A 146 0.38 -1.71 -2.07
C ARG A 146 -0.24 -0.35 -2.38
N GLU A 147 0.58 0.70 -2.39
CA GLU A 147 0.17 2.06 -2.72
C GLU A 147 -0.33 2.15 -4.16
N GLN A 148 0.33 1.45 -5.10
CA GLN A 148 -0.14 1.33 -6.48
C GLN A 148 -1.46 0.57 -6.56
N ALA A 149 -1.62 -0.52 -5.80
CA ALA A 149 -2.88 -1.27 -5.75
C ALA A 149 -4.04 -0.42 -5.24
N ASP A 150 -3.83 0.34 -4.16
CA ASP A 150 -4.82 1.23 -3.58
C ASP A 150 -5.17 2.37 -4.56
N TYR A 151 -4.18 2.93 -5.27
CA TYR A 151 -4.42 3.92 -6.33
C TYR A 151 -5.22 3.34 -7.50
N ILE A 152 -4.89 2.13 -7.98
CA ILE A 152 -5.64 1.41 -9.03
C ILE A 152 -7.09 1.17 -8.60
N LYS A 153 -7.31 0.88 -7.31
CA LYS A 153 -8.63 0.66 -6.75
C LYS A 153 -9.46 1.95 -6.73
N ASP A 154 -8.85 3.07 -6.32
CA ASP A 154 -9.50 4.37 -6.27
C ASP A 154 -9.95 4.85 -7.66
N ILE A 155 -9.07 4.77 -8.67
CA ILE A 155 -9.41 5.14 -10.05
C ILE A 155 -10.50 4.25 -10.65
N ALA A 156 -10.60 2.99 -10.22
CA ALA A 156 -11.62 2.04 -10.68
C ALA A 156 -12.97 2.22 -9.95
N GLY A 157 -13.03 3.04 -8.90
CA GLY A 157 -14.25 3.28 -8.13
C GLY A 157 -14.69 2.10 -7.25
N VAL A 158 -13.77 1.18 -6.94
CA VAL A 158 -14.04 0.06 -6.02
C VAL A 158 -13.81 0.55 -4.59
N LYS A 159 -14.79 0.36 -3.70
CA LYS A 159 -14.71 0.79 -2.29
C LYS A 159 -14.57 -0.40 -1.36
#